data_AF-A0A392S5P7-F1
#
_entry.id   AF-A0A392S5P7-F1
#
_cell.length_a   1.000
_cell.length_b   1.000
_cell.length_c   1.000
_cell.angle_alpha   90.00
_cell.angle_beta   90.00
_cell.angle_gamma   90.00
#
_symmetry.space_group_name_H-M   'P 1'
#
loop_
_entity.id
_entity.type
_entity.pdbx_description
1 polymer ?
#
loop_
_entity_poly.entity_id
_entity_poly.type
_entity_poly.pdbx_seq_one_letter_code
_entity_poly.pdbx_strand_id
1 'polypeptide(L)' 'MAPFEALYGRRCRTPLCWYESGENVILGPEIVQETTEKIKMIREKMKASQSRQKSYHDKRRKDIEFQEGDHVFLRVTST' A
#
# COMPACT_ATOMS: atom_id res chain seq x y z
N MET A 1 -8.45 19.82 -4.20
CA MET A 1 -8.15 19.84 -2.75
C MET A 1 -8.50 18.47 -2.20
N ALA A 2 -7.62 17.84 -1.40
CA ALA A 2 -7.99 16.54 -0.80
C ALA A 2 -9.11 16.75 0.26
N PRO A 3 -10.00 15.77 0.49
CA PRO A 3 -11.15 15.94 1.39
C PRO A 3 -10.79 16.46 2.80
N PHE A 4 -9.69 15.98 3.36
CA PHE A 4 -9.18 16.41 4.67
C PHE A 4 -8.78 17.89 4.69
N GLU A 5 -8.16 18.41 3.62
CA GLU A 5 -7.70 19.80 3.56
C GLU A 5 -8.87 20.78 3.49
N ALA A 6 -9.94 20.41 2.80
CA ALA A 6 -11.17 21.19 2.75
C ALA A 6 -11.90 21.21 4.11
N LEU A 7 -11.86 20.10 4.85
CA LEU A 7 -12.56 19.95 6.14
C LEU A 7 -11.86 20.66 7.30
N TYR A 8 -10.54 20.62 7.32
CA TYR A 8 -9.76 21.10 8.47
C TYR A 8 -8.89 22.33 8.17
N GLY A 9 -8.83 22.79 6.92
CA GLY A 9 -8.00 23.94 6.52
C GLY A 9 -6.49 23.71 6.73
N ARG A 10 -6.07 22.47 6.93
CA ARG A 10 -4.66 22.06 7.14
C ARG A 10 -4.24 21.06 6.07
N ARG A 11 -2.98 21.13 5.64
CA ARG A 11 -2.42 20.15 4.69
C ARG A 11 -2.45 18.75 5.27
N CYS A 12 -2.78 17.76 4.45
CA CYS A 12 -2.77 16.35 4.85
C CYS A 12 -1.37 15.93 5.35
N ARG A 13 -1.28 15.37 6.56
CA ARG A 13 -0.08 14.63 7.00
C ARG A 13 -0.17 13.22 6.42
N THR A 14 0.73 12.90 5.49
CA THR A 14 0.86 11.54 4.94
C THR A 14 2.10 10.88 5.51
N PRO A 15 2.18 9.54 5.56
CA PRO A 15 3.41 8.84 5.96
C PRO A 15 4.65 9.21 5.13
N LEU A 16 4.43 9.80 3.95
CA LEU A 16 5.47 10.29 3.04
C LEU A 16 5.83 11.78 3.26
N CYS A 17 5.03 12.53 4.01
CA CYS A 17 5.23 13.95 4.26
C CYS A 17 4.85 14.29 5.71
N TRP A 18 5.83 14.14 6.60
CA TRP A 18 5.81 14.73 7.93
C TRP A 18 6.44 16.13 7.82
N TYR A 19 5.59 17.15 7.85
CA TYR A 19 6.04 18.52 8.04
C TYR A 19 5.74 18.93 9.48
N GLU A 20 6.76 19.00 10.31
CA GLU A 20 6.67 19.64 11.62
C GLU A 20 6.73 21.15 11.40
N SER A 21 5.60 21.82 11.62
CA SER A 21 5.49 23.27 11.50
C SER A 21 6.30 23.91 12.64
N GLY A 22 7.57 24.22 12.38
CA GLY A 22 8.43 24.87 13.38
C GLY A 22 9.93 24.71 13.15
N GLU A 23 10.34 23.73 12.35
CA GLU A 23 11.76 23.42 12.19
C GLU A 23 12.15 23.45 10.71
N ASN A 24 12.64 24.61 10.26
CA ASN A 24 13.51 24.68 9.07
C ASN A 24 14.87 24.07 9.46
N VAL A 25 14.89 22.78 9.82
CA VAL A 25 16.14 22.06 10.03
C VAL A 25 16.77 21.95 8.65
N ILE A 26 17.90 22.62 8.47
CA ILE A 26 18.83 22.37 7.38
C ILE A 26 19.33 20.94 7.62
N LEU A 27 18.58 19.96 7.13
CA LEU A 27 18.95 18.55 7.21
C LEU A 27 20.21 18.37 6.38
N GLY A 28 21.29 17.94 7.02
CA GLY A 28 22.55 17.65 6.34
C GLY A 28 22.34 16.58 5.24
N PRO A 29 23.22 16.54 4.23
CA PRO A 29 23.10 15.62 3.10
C PRO A 29 23.01 14.13 3.52
N GLU A 30 23.62 13.75 4.65
CA GLU A 30 23.53 12.40 5.22
C GLU A 30 22.09 12.03 5.61
N ILE A 31 21.36 12.92 6.29
CA ILE A 31 19.98 12.63 6.72
C ILE A 31 19.04 12.55 5.51
N VAL A 32 19.30 13.37 4.49
CA VAL A 32 18.57 13.31 3.22
C VAL A 32 18.81 11.97 2.53
N GLN A 33 20.05 11.49 2.49
CA GLN A 33 20.36 10.17 1.92
C GLN A 33 19.65 9.05 2.69
N GLU A 34 19.78 9.01 4.02
CA GLU A 34 19.12 7.99 4.84
C GLU A 34 17.59 7.98 4.68
N THR A 35 16.96 9.15 4.63
CA THR A 35 15.52 9.26 4.44
C THR A 35 15.10 8.81 3.05
N THR A 36 15.88 9.12 2.01
CA THR A 36 15.59 8.64 0.65
C THR A 36 15.70 7.12 0.52
N GLU A 37 16.67 6.48 1.18
CA GLU A 37 16.80 5.03 1.24
C GLU A 37 15.60 4.39 1.94
N LYS A 38 15.21 4.92 3.10
CA LYS A 38 14.03 4.48 3.84
C LYS A 38 12.75 4.62 3.01
N ILE A 39 12.58 5.74 2.28
CA ILE A 39 11.45 5.95 1.37
C ILE A 39 11.45 4.92 0.24
N LYS A 40 12.62 4.61 -0.33
CA LYS A 40 12.74 3.59 -1.38
C LYS A 40 12.31 2.22 -0.86
N MET A 41 12.77 1.82 0.32
CA MET A 41 12.37 0.56 0.96
C MET A 41 10.86 0.49 1.20
N ILE A 42 10.24 1.58 1.70
CA ILE A 42 8.79 1.64 1.93
C ILE A 42 8.03 1.47 0.61
N ARG A 43 8.46 2.16 -0.45
CA ARG A 43 7.84 2.08 -1.78
C ARG A 43 7.92 0.66 -2.36
N GLU A 44 9.07 -0.01 -2.22
CA GLU A 44 9.24 -1.39 -2.66
C GLU A 44 8.33 -2.35 -1.91
N LYS A 45 8.27 -2.25 -0.57
CA LYS A 45 7.36 -3.06 0.26
C LYS A 45 5.88 -2.84 -0.10
N MET A 46 5.49 -1.59 -0.34
CA MET A 46 4.13 -1.24 -0.74
C MET A 46 3.79 -1.85 -2.11
N LYS A 47 4.70 -1.73 -3.08
CA LYS A 47 4.54 -2.32 -4.42
C LYS A 47 4.45 -3.85 -4.36
N ALA A 48 5.25 -4.50 -3.53
CA ALA A 48 5.21 -5.95 -3.32
C ALA A 48 3.88 -6.41 -2.68
N SER A 49 3.35 -5.65 -1.72
CA SER A 49 2.04 -5.93 -1.13
C SER A 49 0.92 -5.78 -2.17
N GLN A 50 0.95 -4.69 -2.94
CA GLN A 50 -0.03 -4.43 -3.99
C GLN A 50 0.01 -5.49 -5.11
N SER A 51 1.20 -5.91 -5.54
CA SER A 51 1.34 -6.96 -6.54
C SER A 51 0.82 -8.30 -6.04
N ARG A 52 1.07 -8.65 -4.77
CA ARG A 52 0.53 -9.86 -4.14
C ARG A 52 -1.00 -9.84 -4.09
N GLN A 53 -1.59 -8.73 -3.65
CA GLN A 53 -3.06 -8.56 -3.65
C GLN A 53 -3.62 -8.70 -5.06
N LYS A 54 -3.00 -8.03 -6.04
CA LYS A 54 -3.41 -8.07 -7.44
C LYS A 54 -3.32 -9.48 -8.02
N SER A 55 -2.27 -10.25 -7.71
CA SER A 55 -2.15 -11.64 -8.16
C SER A 55 -3.28 -12.53 -7.63
N TYR A 56 -3.65 -12.40 -6.36
CA TYR A 56 -4.77 -13.16 -5.80
C TYR A 56 -6.10 -12.76 -6.46
N HIS A 57 -6.32 -11.45 -6.63
CA HIS A 57 -7.52 -10.92 -7.25
C HIS A 57 -7.64 -11.32 -8.72
N ASP A 58 -6.57 -11.23 -9.49
CA ASP A 58 -6.57 -11.55 -10.93
C ASP A 58 -6.74 -13.06 -11.17
N LYS A 59 -6.18 -13.92 -10.30
CA LYS A 59 -6.45 -15.38 -10.33
C LYS A 59 -7.92 -15.72 -10.06
N ARG A 60 -8.61 -14.94 -9.22
CA ARG A 60 -10.03 -15.12 -8.90
C ARG A 60 -10.99 -14.34 -9.81
N ARG A 61 -10.46 -13.60 -10.80
CA ARG A 61 -11.27 -12.91 -11.82
C ARG A 61 -11.67 -13.82 -12.97
N LYS A 62 -10.96 -14.92 -13.18
CA LYS A 62 -11.33 -15.97 -14.12
C LYS A 62 -11.96 -17.12 -13.35
N ASP A 63 -12.85 -17.84 -14.01
CA ASP A 63 -13.36 -19.10 -13.48
C ASP A 63 -12.19 -20.04 -13.21
N ILE A 64 -12.20 -20.67 -12.03
CA ILE A 64 -11.16 -21.58 -11.61
C ILE A 64 -11.42 -22.91 -12.32
N GLU A 65 -10.51 -23.33 -13.18
CA GLU A 65 -10.52 -24.64 -13.83
C GLU A 65 -9.79 -25.67 -12.93
N PHE A 66 -10.34 -26.88 -12.83
CA PHE A 66 -9.79 -27.99 -12.06
C PHE A 66 -9.47 -29.16 -12.98
N GLN A 67 -8.44 -29.92 -12.66
CA GLN A 67 -8.08 -31.15 -13.38
C GLN A 67 -8.49 -32.40 -12.59
N GLU A 68 -8.56 -33.53 -13.29
CA GLU A 68 -8.82 -34.83 -12.65
C GLU A 68 -7.73 -35.13 -11.60
N GLY A 69 -8.14 -35.34 -10.35
CA GLY A 69 -7.24 -35.56 -9.21
C GLY A 69 -7.13 -34.37 -8.23
N ASP A 70 -7.65 -33.20 -8.58
CA ASP A 70 -7.68 -32.03 -7.68
C ASP A 70 -8.70 -32.23 -6.55
N HIS A 71 -8.32 -31.82 -5.33
CA HIS A 71 -9.22 -31.84 -4.16
C HIS A 71 -9.86 -30.46 -3.97
N VAL A 72 -11.19 -30.41 -3.94
CA VAL A 72 -11.98 -29.17 -3.80
C VAL A 72 -12.99 -29.24 -2.67
N PHE A 73 -13.31 -28.09 -2.07
CA PHE A 73 -14.36 -27.97 -1.06
C PHE A 73 -15.69 -27.58 -1.71
N LEU A 74 -16.73 -28.39 -1.51
CA LEU A 74 -18.09 -28.08 -1.96
C LEU A 74 -18.77 -27.14 -0.96
N ARG A 75 -19.27 -26.00 -1.43
CA ARG A 75 -20.11 -25.12 -0.60
C ARG A 75 -21.52 -25.69 -0.52
N VAL A 76 -21.87 -26.26 0.62
CA VAL A 76 -23.24 -26.73 0.90
C VAL A 76 -24.06 -25.57 1.47
N THR A 77 -25.14 -25.19 0.79
CA THR A 77 -26.16 -24.29 1.34
C THR A 77 -27.35 -25.13 1.78
N SER A 78 -27.70 -25.09 3.07
CA SER A 78 -28.91 -25.74 3.57
C SER A 78 -30.15 -25.03 3.03
N THR A 79 -31.01 -25.78 2.34
CA THR A 79 -32.38 -25.35 1.95
C THR A 79 -33.31 -25.24 3.14
#